data_AF-A0A2S7D934-F1
#
_entry.id   AF-A0A2S7D934-F1
#
_cell.length_a   1.000
_cell.length_b   1.000
_cell.length_c   1.000
_cell.angle_alpha   90.00
_cell.angle_beta   90.00
_cell.angle_gamma   90.00
#
_symmetry.space_group_name_H-M   'P 1'
#
loop_
_entity.id
_entity.type
_entity.pdbx_description
1 polymer ?
#
loop_
_entity_poly.entity_id
_entity_poly.type
_entity_poly.pdbx_seq_one_letter_code
_entity_poly.pdbx_strand_id
1 'polypeptide(L)'
;MSIVLTPFARTRLFPRDGRRNAIQDCTAEQFIQHLNDAPPLRVIEGYAPFCQLHVHRNWTSTRCLTVPISAENRHLLRCGYEARNTQELSVLVRWFEGVEAPVARYMLPILYSRDQLTKEGSPIDADWGVVGCLYTNEPEEIPMAPITMLRNALGVEEGGSGVALDRDAYRRSVAFWERNANWRP
;
A
#
# COMPACT_ATOMS: atom_id res chain seq x y z
N MET A 1 -19.24 6.94 12.30
CA MET A 1 -17.92 6.30 12.21
C MET A 1 -16.91 7.41 11.96
N SER A 2 -15.87 7.53 12.78
CA SER A 2 -14.83 8.55 12.61
C SER A 2 -13.48 7.94 12.18
N ILE A 3 -12.79 8.61 11.26
CA ILE A 3 -11.49 8.23 10.74
C ILE A 3 -10.47 9.32 11.05
N VAL A 4 -9.27 8.96 11.49
CA VAL A 4 -8.15 9.89 11.68
C VAL A 4 -6.89 9.40 10.98
N LEU A 5 -5.97 10.33 10.71
CA LEU A 5 -4.66 10.00 10.16
C LEU A 5 -3.68 9.64 11.29
N THR A 6 -3.11 8.45 11.25
CA THR A 6 -2.06 8.07 12.22
C THR A 6 -0.76 8.83 11.94
N PRO A 7 0.11 9.07 12.96
CA PRO A 7 1.44 9.62 12.73
C PRO A 7 2.28 8.78 11.76
N PHE A 8 2.10 7.45 11.80
CA PHE A 8 2.76 6.49 10.93
C PHE A 8 2.39 6.69 9.45
N ALA A 9 1.10 6.90 9.15
CA ALA A 9 0.63 7.15 7.79
C ALA A 9 0.96 8.57 7.33
N ARG A 10 0.88 9.56 8.22
CA ARG A 10 1.11 10.98 7.87
C ARG A 10 2.44 11.19 7.16
N THR A 11 3.53 10.64 7.69
CA THR A 11 4.87 10.79 7.10
C THR A 11 5.03 10.08 5.75
N ARG A 12 4.23 9.04 5.48
CA ARG A 12 4.31 8.25 4.23
C ARG A 12 3.43 8.80 3.12
N LEU A 13 2.23 9.24 3.48
CA LEU A 13 1.22 9.73 2.55
C LEU A 13 1.43 11.21 2.21
N PHE A 14 1.96 12.00 3.17
CA PHE A 14 2.27 13.43 3.03
C PHE A 14 3.73 13.73 3.42
N PRO A 15 4.71 13.15 2.71
CA PRO A 15 6.12 13.36 3.02
C PRO A 15 6.55 14.80 2.65
N ARG A 16 7.49 15.35 3.43
CA ARG A 16 7.99 16.72 3.22
C ARG A 16 8.77 16.92 1.92
N ASP A 17 9.35 15.84 1.39
CA ASP A 17 10.12 15.86 0.14
C ASP A 17 9.23 15.95 -1.11
N GLY A 18 7.91 15.81 -0.95
CA GLY A 18 6.96 15.88 -2.05
C GLY A 18 7.21 14.82 -3.12
N ARG A 19 7.72 13.62 -2.77
CA ARG A 19 7.91 12.54 -3.76
C ARG A 19 6.63 12.25 -4.57
N ARG A 20 6.78 11.96 -5.86
CA ARG A 20 5.66 11.92 -6.83
C ARG A 20 4.71 10.73 -6.65
N ASN A 21 5.07 9.74 -5.83
CA ASN A 21 4.22 8.62 -5.46
C ASN A 21 3.48 8.83 -4.13
N ALA A 22 3.44 10.06 -3.62
CA ALA A 22 2.66 10.46 -2.46
C ALA A 22 1.49 11.39 -2.85
N ILE A 23 0.67 11.78 -1.87
CA ILE A 23 -0.42 12.74 -2.07
C ILE A 23 0.16 14.15 -2.05
N GLN A 24 -0.10 14.95 -3.09
CA GLN A 24 0.53 16.26 -3.26
C GLN A 24 -0.46 17.42 -3.30
N ASP A 25 -1.68 17.18 -3.79
CA ASP A 25 -2.67 18.20 -4.16
C ASP A 25 -3.83 18.33 -3.16
N CYS A 26 -3.71 17.71 -1.98
CA CYS A 26 -4.52 18.05 -0.82
C CYS A 26 -3.69 17.94 0.47
N THR A 27 -4.13 18.62 1.53
CA THR A 27 -3.52 18.49 2.85
C THR A 27 -3.98 17.20 3.55
N ALA A 28 -3.24 16.78 4.56
CA ALA A 28 -3.64 15.65 5.42
C ALA A 28 -5.02 15.88 6.06
N GLU A 29 -5.32 17.12 6.42
CA GLU A 29 -6.60 17.52 7.03
C GLU A 29 -7.74 17.45 6.01
N GLN A 30 -7.53 17.92 4.78
CA GLN A 30 -8.50 17.80 3.69
C GLN A 30 -8.75 16.32 3.30
N PHE A 31 -7.69 15.51 3.29
CA PHE A 31 -7.80 14.08 3.04
C PHE A 31 -8.68 13.39 4.08
N ILE A 32 -8.45 13.65 5.38
CA ILE A 32 -9.27 13.06 6.45
C ILE A 32 -10.70 13.61 6.43
N GLN A 33 -10.89 14.89 6.14
CA GLN A 33 -12.22 15.46 5.98
C GLN A 33 -13.00 14.72 4.88
N HIS A 34 -12.38 14.50 3.72
CA HIS A 34 -12.99 13.73 2.63
C HIS A 34 -13.40 12.32 3.07
N LEU A 35 -12.53 11.61 3.80
CA LEU A 35 -12.83 10.24 4.26
C LEU A 35 -13.97 10.19 5.29
N ASN A 36 -14.17 11.24 6.08
CA ASN A 36 -15.29 11.29 7.04
C ASN A 36 -16.60 11.76 6.40
N ASP A 37 -16.53 12.59 5.36
CA ASP A 37 -17.73 13.16 4.71
C ASP A 37 -18.30 12.25 3.61
N ALA A 38 -17.44 11.59 2.84
CA ALA A 38 -17.83 10.78 1.70
C ALA A 38 -17.77 9.29 2.04
N PRO A 39 -18.89 8.54 1.96
CA PRO A 39 -18.84 7.10 2.17
C PRO A 39 -18.03 6.41 1.07
N PRO A 40 -17.31 5.32 1.38
CA PRO A 40 -16.60 4.55 0.37
C PRO A 40 -17.58 3.90 -0.61
N LEU A 41 -17.15 3.71 -1.86
CA LEU A 41 -17.88 2.95 -2.87
C LEU A 41 -18.06 1.48 -2.45
N ARG A 42 -17.06 0.95 -1.74
CA ARG A 42 -17.01 -0.42 -1.23
C ARG A 42 -16.04 -0.48 -0.06
N VAL A 43 -16.33 -1.33 0.91
CA VAL A 43 -15.38 -1.71 1.96
C VAL A 43 -14.87 -3.10 1.65
N ILE A 44 -13.55 -3.26 1.58
CA ILE A 44 -12.87 -4.55 1.43
C ILE A 44 -12.42 -4.98 2.84
N GLU A 45 -12.75 -6.21 3.22
CA GLU A 45 -12.20 -6.81 4.44
C GLU A 45 -10.70 -7.05 4.24
N GLY A 46 -9.89 -6.48 5.13
CA GLY A 46 -8.43 -6.67 5.09
C GLY A 46 -8.04 -8.07 5.55
N TYR A 47 -6.73 -8.27 5.73
CA TYR A 47 -6.16 -9.56 6.13
C TYR A 47 -6.56 -10.04 7.55
N ALA A 48 -7.17 -9.17 8.35
CA ALA A 48 -7.59 -9.44 9.72
C ALA A 48 -8.86 -8.63 10.08
N PRO A 49 -9.65 -9.05 11.09
CA PRO A 49 -10.91 -8.37 11.45
C PRO A 49 -10.77 -6.88 11.84
N PHE A 50 -9.57 -6.47 12.28
CA PHE A 50 -9.28 -5.09 12.63
C PHE A 50 -8.82 -4.24 11.45
N CYS A 51 -8.71 -4.80 10.24
CA CYS A 51 -8.17 -4.15 9.06
C CYS A 51 -9.25 -4.04 7.98
N GLN A 52 -9.44 -2.84 7.43
CA GLN A 52 -10.34 -2.58 6.32
C GLN A 52 -9.66 -1.72 5.26
N LEU A 53 -10.05 -1.90 3.99
CA LEU A 53 -9.70 -0.99 2.93
C LEU A 53 -10.96 -0.31 2.40
N HIS A 54 -10.99 1.01 2.49
CA HIS A 54 -12.13 1.80 2.01
C HIS A 54 -11.86 2.21 0.56
N VAL A 55 -12.71 1.81 -0.38
CA VAL A 55 -12.52 2.11 -1.80
C VAL A 55 -13.17 3.44 -2.14
N HIS A 56 -12.37 4.43 -2.54
CA HIS A 56 -12.86 5.72 -3.04
C HIS A 56 -12.42 5.94 -4.49
N ARG A 57 -13.20 6.72 -5.26
CA ARG A 57 -12.65 7.33 -6.49
C ARG A 57 -11.48 8.20 -6.08
N ASN A 58 -10.38 8.13 -6.80
CA ASN A 58 -9.27 9.04 -6.54
C ASN A 58 -9.71 10.49 -6.83
N TRP A 59 -9.71 11.35 -5.81
CA TRP A 59 -10.03 12.78 -5.93
C TRP A 59 -8.78 13.65 -6.02
N THR A 60 -7.61 13.03 -6.14
CA THR A 60 -6.31 13.68 -6.22
C THR A 60 -5.60 13.32 -7.53
N SER A 61 -4.42 13.91 -7.72
CA SER A 61 -3.49 13.64 -8.82
C SER A 61 -2.57 12.45 -8.56
N THR A 62 -2.75 11.74 -7.43
CA THR A 62 -1.89 10.65 -7.00
C THR A 62 -1.85 9.51 -8.01
N ARG A 63 -0.64 8.99 -8.28
CA ARG A 63 -0.38 7.99 -9.31
C ARG A 63 -0.33 6.58 -8.76
N CYS A 64 -0.57 5.61 -9.63
CA CYS A 64 -0.51 4.20 -9.27
C CYS A 64 0.86 3.82 -8.69
N LEU A 65 0.84 2.96 -7.67
CA LEU A 65 2.06 2.42 -7.06
C LEU A 65 2.79 1.43 -7.98
N THR A 66 2.07 0.88 -8.97
CA THR A 66 2.59 -0.06 -9.95
C THR A 66 2.28 0.40 -11.37
N VAL A 67 3.13 0.00 -12.32
CA VAL A 67 2.91 0.18 -13.76
C VAL A 67 2.74 -1.20 -14.41
N PRO A 68 1.75 -1.37 -15.30
CA PRO A 68 1.62 -2.58 -16.11
C PRO A 68 2.86 -2.80 -16.98
N ILE A 69 3.32 -4.05 -17.05
CA ILE A 69 4.41 -4.48 -17.92
C ILE A 69 3.81 -4.81 -19.30
N SER A 70 4.25 -4.09 -20.32
CA SER A 70 3.88 -4.29 -21.73
C SER A 70 5.10 -4.68 -22.57
N ALA A 71 4.87 -5.06 -23.83
CA ALA A 71 5.98 -5.29 -24.76
C ALA A 71 6.84 -4.02 -24.97
N GLU A 72 6.20 -2.84 -24.93
CA GLU A 72 6.83 -1.55 -25.15
C GLU A 72 7.72 -1.13 -23.99
N ASN A 73 7.34 -1.39 -22.74
CA ASN A 73 8.10 -0.91 -21.58
C ASN A 73 8.96 -1.98 -20.89
N ARG A 74 8.78 -3.28 -21.18
CA ARG A 74 9.48 -4.37 -20.47
C ARG A 74 11.00 -4.20 -20.41
N HIS A 75 11.61 -3.65 -21.46
CA HIS A 75 13.05 -3.40 -21.54
C HIS A 75 13.55 -2.30 -20.59
N LEU A 76 12.65 -1.51 -19.99
CA LEU A 76 12.94 -0.46 -19.01
C LEU A 76 12.93 -0.98 -17.57
N LEU A 77 12.54 -2.25 -17.33
CA LEU A 77 12.58 -2.83 -15.99
C LEU A 77 14.00 -2.79 -15.44
N ARG A 78 14.09 -2.35 -14.18
CA ARG A 78 15.29 -2.46 -13.34
C ARG A 78 15.10 -3.59 -12.35
N CYS A 79 16.20 -4.18 -11.92
CA CYS A 79 16.21 -5.15 -10.84
C CYS A 79 17.49 -5.01 -10.01
N GLY A 80 17.42 -5.55 -8.79
CA GLY A 80 18.51 -5.47 -7.82
C GLY A 80 18.16 -6.25 -6.55
N TYR A 81 19.16 -6.48 -5.72
CA TYR A 81 18.97 -7.04 -4.38
C TYR A 81 18.82 -5.91 -3.38
N GLU A 82 17.69 -5.86 -2.69
CA GLU A 82 17.39 -4.80 -1.71
C GLU A 82 16.85 -5.39 -0.42
N ALA A 83 17.28 -4.80 0.71
CA ALA A 83 16.71 -5.04 2.02
C ALA A 83 15.80 -3.87 2.43
N ARG A 84 14.75 -4.14 3.20
CA ARG A 84 13.85 -3.07 3.69
C ARG A 84 14.46 -2.27 4.83
N ASN A 85 15.39 -2.87 5.57
CA ASN A 85 16.16 -2.28 6.65
C ASN A 85 17.50 -3.04 6.79
N THR A 86 18.38 -2.56 7.67
CA THR A 86 19.73 -3.13 7.86
C THR A 86 19.76 -4.50 8.54
N GLN A 87 18.64 -4.96 9.11
CA GLN A 87 18.53 -6.24 9.80
C GLN A 87 18.00 -7.35 8.89
N GLU A 88 17.39 -7.00 7.75
CA GLU A 88 16.81 -7.96 6.82
C GLU A 88 17.76 -8.37 5.70
N LEU A 89 17.65 -9.63 5.26
CA LEU A 89 18.35 -10.09 4.06
C LEU A 89 17.86 -9.36 2.81
N SER A 90 18.80 -9.08 1.91
CA SER A 90 18.46 -8.49 0.61
C SER A 90 17.78 -9.52 -0.28
N VAL A 91 16.72 -9.10 -0.95
CA VAL A 91 15.94 -9.95 -1.85
C VAL A 91 15.88 -9.36 -3.24
N LEU A 92 15.75 -10.21 -4.26
CA LEU A 92 15.59 -9.75 -5.63
C LEU A 92 14.26 -8.99 -5.77
N VAL A 93 14.36 -7.73 -6.16
CA VAL A 93 13.21 -6.88 -6.50
C VAL A 93 13.34 -6.35 -7.91
N ARG A 94 12.20 -5.98 -8.50
CA ARG A 94 12.12 -5.33 -9.82
C ARG A 94 11.15 -4.16 -9.80
N TRP A 95 11.45 -3.16 -10.60
CA TRP A 95 10.70 -1.91 -10.62
C TRP A 95 10.91 -1.16 -11.95
N PHE A 96 10.12 -0.12 -12.16
CA PHE A 96 10.36 0.85 -13.20
C PHE A 96 10.92 2.15 -12.62
N GLU A 97 11.86 2.75 -13.35
CA GLU A 97 12.36 4.12 -13.19
C GLU A 97 12.26 4.83 -14.54
N GLY A 98 12.11 6.16 -14.53
CA GLY A 98 12.09 6.95 -15.76
C GLY A 98 10.86 6.72 -16.66
N VAL A 99 9.83 6.06 -16.13
CA VAL A 99 8.52 5.94 -16.78
C VAL A 99 7.47 6.73 -16.01
N GLU A 100 6.36 7.04 -16.66
CA GLU A 100 5.23 7.72 -16.02
C GLU A 100 4.17 6.68 -15.60
N ALA A 101 3.91 6.56 -14.30
CA ALA A 101 2.76 5.80 -13.82
C ALA A 101 1.45 6.55 -14.12
N PRO A 102 0.36 5.86 -14.50
CA PRO A 102 -0.93 6.53 -14.70
C PRO A 102 -1.45 7.15 -13.39
N VAL A 103 -2.25 8.21 -13.50
CA VAL A 103 -3.03 8.72 -12.36
C VAL A 103 -3.98 7.61 -11.90
N ALA A 104 -3.98 7.32 -10.60
CA ALA A 104 -4.81 6.26 -10.06
C ALA A 104 -6.29 6.62 -10.23
N ARG A 105 -7.13 5.62 -10.53
CA ARG A 105 -8.58 5.80 -10.60
C ARG A 105 -9.24 5.66 -9.23
N TYR A 106 -8.59 4.92 -8.33
CA TYR A 106 -9.07 4.65 -6.99
C TYR A 106 -7.99 4.89 -5.96
N MET A 107 -8.45 5.30 -4.79
CA MET A 107 -7.64 5.50 -3.59
C MET A 107 -8.24 4.62 -2.50
N LEU A 108 -7.40 3.75 -1.91
CA LEU A 108 -7.81 2.74 -0.94
C LEU A 108 -7.07 2.98 0.39
N PRO A 109 -7.55 3.88 1.28
CA PRO A 109 -7.02 3.98 2.62
C PRO A 109 -7.16 2.65 3.37
N ILE A 110 -6.06 2.23 3.98
CA ILE A 110 -5.99 1.05 4.83
C ILE A 110 -6.23 1.52 6.25
N LEU A 111 -7.27 1.00 6.89
CA LEU A 111 -7.76 1.43 8.19
C LEU A 111 -7.57 0.33 9.23
N TYR A 112 -6.98 0.67 10.37
CA TYR A 112 -6.95 -0.19 11.55
C TYR A 112 -7.93 0.31 12.62
N SER A 113 -8.56 -0.61 13.33
CA SER A 113 -9.46 -0.27 14.43
C SER A 113 -8.72 0.37 15.60
N ARG A 114 -9.43 1.20 16.37
CA ARG A 114 -8.92 1.79 17.62
C ARG A 114 -8.25 0.78 18.54
N ASP A 115 -8.88 -0.37 18.74
CA ASP A 115 -8.39 -1.41 19.66
C ASP A 115 -7.07 -2.00 19.19
N GLN A 116 -6.90 -2.20 17.87
CA GLN A 116 -5.65 -2.70 17.32
C GLN A 116 -4.54 -1.65 17.47
N LEU A 117 -4.81 -0.40 17.12
CA LEU A 117 -3.84 0.69 17.25
C LEU A 117 -3.42 0.92 18.70
N THR A 118 -4.33 0.71 19.66
CA THR A 118 -4.01 0.73 21.10
C THR A 118 -3.04 -0.40 21.48
N LYS A 119 -3.26 -1.63 20.99
CA LYS A 119 -2.35 -2.76 21.21
C LYS A 119 -0.96 -2.52 20.60
N GLU A 120 -0.89 -1.79 19.48
CA GLU A 120 0.35 -1.39 18.81
C GLU A 120 1.01 -0.15 19.45
N GLY A 121 0.48 0.38 20.56
CA GLY A 121 1.05 1.51 21.28
C GLY A 121 0.84 2.87 20.59
N SER A 122 -0.10 2.96 19.65
CA SER A 122 -0.46 4.17 18.90
C SER A 122 -1.95 4.51 19.08
N PRO A 123 -2.43 4.76 20.32
CA PRO A 123 -3.85 4.99 20.56
C PRO A 123 -4.38 6.21 19.80
N ILE A 124 -5.64 6.14 19.38
CA ILE A 124 -6.35 7.19 18.66
C ILE A 124 -7.71 7.48 19.31
N ASP A 125 -8.18 8.72 19.17
CA ASP A 125 -9.51 9.15 19.60
C ASP A 125 -10.51 9.16 18.43
N ALA A 126 -10.57 8.05 17.69
CA ALA A 126 -11.49 7.83 16.56
C ALA A 126 -11.72 6.34 16.36
N ASP A 127 -12.75 5.95 15.61
CA ASP A 127 -13.09 4.52 15.42
C ASP A 127 -12.00 3.78 14.63
N TRP A 128 -11.44 4.47 13.63
CA TRP A 128 -10.45 3.93 12.70
C TRP A 128 -9.28 4.90 12.49
N GLY A 129 -8.08 4.34 12.34
CA GLY A 129 -6.88 5.09 11.96
C GLY A 129 -6.36 4.65 10.60
N VAL A 130 -6.09 5.60 9.72
CA VAL A 130 -5.40 5.34 8.46
C VAL A 130 -3.95 4.94 8.77
N VAL A 131 -3.55 3.73 8.37
CA VAL A 131 -2.18 3.21 8.51
C VAL A 131 -1.42 3.16 7.18
N GLY A 132 -2.11 3.28 6.07
CA GLY A 132 -1.54 3.31 4.73
C GLY A 132 -2.59 3.65 3.68
N CYS A 133 -2.18 3.67 2.42
CA CYS A 133 -3.09 3.89 1.30
C CYS A 133 -2.54 3.22 0.04
N LEU A 134 -3.41 2.58 -0.74
CA LEU A 134 -3.10 2.09 -2.07
C LEU A 134 -3.69 3.02 -3.13
N TYR A 135 -2.94 3.20 -4.23
CA TYR A 135 -3.37 3.97 -5.38
C TYR A 135 -3.41 3.04 -6.58
N THR A 136 -4.60 2.78 -7.09
CA THR A 136 -4.86 1.67 -8.01
C THR A 136 -5.69 2.10 -9.21
N ASN A 137 -5.54 1.37 -10.33
CA ASN A 137 -6.39 1.58 -11.50
C ASN A 137 -7.74 0.87 -11.37
N GLU A 138 -7.78 -0.26 -10.66
CA GLU A 138 -8.99 -1.02 -10.36
C GLU A 138 -9.36 -0.86 -8.88
N PRO A 139 -10.65 -0.99 -8.50
CA PRO A 139 -11.10 -0.77 -7.13
C PRO A 139 -10.66 -1.87 -6.14
N GLU A 140 -9.63 -2.65 -6.46
CA GLU A 140 -9.18 -3.84 -5.74
C GLU A 140 -7.86 -3.59 -5.00
N GLU A 141 -7.63 -4.35 -3.93
CA GLU A 141 -6.32 -4.38 -3.26
C GLU A 141 -5.24 -4.92 -4.22
N ILE A 142 -4.03 -4.36 -4.13
CA ILE A 142 -2.84 -4.94 -4.77
C ILE A 142 -2.33 -6.07 -3.88
N PRO A 143 -2.26 -7.33 -4.36
CA PRO A 143 -1.72 -8.41 -3.55
C PRO A 143 -0.26 -8.12 -3.18
N MET A 144 0.15 -8.50 -1.96
CA MET A 144 1.55 -8.41 -1.55
C MET A 144 2.48 -9.04 -2.59
N ALA A 145 3.66 -8.45 -2.81
CA ALA A 145 4.67 -9.04 -3.69
C ALA A 145 5.01 -10.49 -3.24
N PRO A 146 5.28 -11.43 -4.17
CA PRO A 146 5.52 -12.84 -3.82
C PRO A 146 6.63 -12.99 -2.77
N ILE A 147 7.69 -12.21 -2.89
CA ILE A 147 8.80 -12.20 -1.94
C ILE A 147 8.40 -11.75 -0.54
N THR A 148 7.44 -10.83 -0.40
CA THR A 148 6.89 -10.44 0.90
C THR A 148 6.14 -11.59 1.55
N MET A 149 5.39 -12.38 0.77
CA MET A 149 4.70 -13.56 1.28
C MET A 149 5.69 -14.65 1.73
N LEU A 150 6.76 -14.89 0.95
CA LEU A 150 7.81 -15.84 1.33
C LEU A 150 8.54 -15.40 2.60
N ARG A 151 8.94 -14.13 2.70
CA ARG A 151 9.59 -13.59 3.91
C ARG A 151 8.67 -13.70 5.12
N ASN A 152 7.38 -13.41 4.99
CA ASN A 152 6.43 -13.54 6.09
C ASN A 152 6.42 -14.96 6.68
N ALA A 153 6.59 -15.99 5.84
CA ALA A 153 6.65 -17.38 6.26
C ALA A 153 7.97 -17.79 6.93
N LEU A 154 9.04 -16.97 6.84
CA LEU A 154 10.33 -17.24 7.50
C LEU A 154 10.33 -16.90 8.99
N GLY A 155 9.32 -16.16 9.48
CA GLY A 155 9.21 -15.78 10.89
C GLY A 155 9.81 -14.42 11.23
N VAL A 156 9.64 -14.01 12.48
CA VAL A 156 9.99 -12.68 12.98
C VAL A 156 11.50 -12.40 12.95
N GLU A 157 12.32 -13.43 13.14
CA GLU A 157 13.79 -13.34 13.09
C GLU A 157 14.29 -12.86 11.72
N GLU A 158 13.55 -13.14 10.65
CA GLU A 158 13.87 -12.76 9.27
C GLU A 158 13.01 -11.56 8.79
N GLY A 159 12.40 -10.81 9.71
CA GLY A 159 11.55 -9.65 9.41
C GLY A 159 10.17 -10.00 8.83
N GLY A 160 9.75 -11.27 8.95
CA GLY A 160 8.43 -11.77 8.57
C GLY A 160 7.40 -11.71 9.71
N SER A 161 6.13 -11.98 9.41
CA SER A 161 5.06 -12.06 10.42
C SER A 161 4.92 -13.44 11.09
N GLY A 162 5.59 -14.48 10.57
CA GLY A 162 5.42 -15.87 11.01
C GLY A 162 4.15 -16.56 10.49
N VAL A 163 3.40 -15.92 9.60
CA VAL A 163 2.19 -16.49 9.00
C VAL A 163 2.58 -17.48 7.91
N ALA A 164 2.01 -18.68 7.97
CA ALA A 164 2.24 -19.73 6.97
C ALA A 164 1.84 -19.27 5.55
N LEU A 165 2.61 -19.73 4.55
CA LEU A 165 2.37 -19.35 3.16
C LEU A 165 1.07 -19.96 2.63
N ASP A 166 0.09 -19.11 2.31
CA ASP A 166 -1.06 -19.49 1.49
C ASP A 166 -0.64 -19.59 0.01
N ARG A 167 -0.71 -20.81 -0.53
CA ARG A 167 -0.31 -21.13 -1.91
C ARG A 167 -1.22 -20.50 -2.96
N ASP A 168 -2.51 -20.36 -2.68
CA ASP A 168 -3.45 -19.77 -3.64
C ASP A 168 -3.34 -18.25 -3.64
N ALA A 169 -3.17 -17.63 -2.46
CA ALA A 169 -2.82 -16.22 -2.38
C ALA A 169 -1.48 -15.93 -3.08
N TYR A 170 -0.48 -16.82 -2.92
CA TYR A 170 0.80 -16.69 -3.61
C TYR A 170 0.65 -16.75 -5.13
N ARG A 171 -0.15 -17.68 -5.66
CA ARG A 171 -0.42 -17.77 -7.10
C ARG A 171 -1.13 -16.52 -7.64
N ARG A 172 -2.10 -15.97 -6.88
CA ARG A 172 -2.77 -14.70 -7.23
C ARG A 172 -1.79 -13.53 -7.24
N SER A 173 -0.91 -13.47 -6.24
CA SER A 173 0.20 -12.50 -6.20
C SER A 173 1.09 -12.62 -7.43
N VAL A 174 1.58 -13.82 -7.75
CA VAL A 174 2.41 -14.06 -8.94
C VAL A 174 1.71 -13.61 -10.22
N ALA A 175 0.43 -13.96 -10.42
CA ALA A 175 -0.31 -13.56 -11.61
C ALA A 175 -0.43 -12.03 -11.77
N PHE A 176 -0.61 -11.29 -10.67
CA PHE A 176 -0.60 -9.83 -10.68
C PHE A 176 0.80 -9.29 -10.97
N TRP A 177 1.80 -9.73 -10.20
CA TRP A 177 3.15 -9.19 -10.24
C TRP A 177 3.91 -9.62 -11.48
N GLU A 178 3.56 -10.71 -12.17
CA GLU A 178 4.11 -11.07 -13.48
C GLU A 178 3.87 -9.96 -14.52
N ARG A 179 2.74 -9.26 -14.39
CA ARG A 179 2.24 -8.25 -15.32
C ARG A 179 2.37 -6.82 -14.80
N ASN A 180 2.92 -6.61 -13.61
CA ASN A 180 3.07 -5.30 -12.99
C ASN A 180 4.45 -5.18 -12.31
N ALA A 181 4.99 -3.98 -12.26
CA ALA A 181 6.16 -3.68 -11.44
C ALA A 181 5.95 -2.40 -10.63
N ASN A 182 6.62 -2.29 -9.48
CA ASN A 182 6.59 -1.09 -8.67
C ASN A 182 7.08 0.11 -9.47
N TRP A 183 6.47 1.26 -9.27
CA TRP A 183 6.94 2.52 -9.83
C TRP A 183 7.82 3.26 -8.84
N ARG A 184 8.99 3.69 -9.30
CA ARG A 184 9.89 4.58 -8.56
C ARG A 184 10.00 5.90 -9.35
N PRO A 185 9.48 7.00 -8.78
CA PRO A 185 9.42 8.29 -9.47
C PRO A 185 10.77 8.97 -9.65
#